data_AF-A0A7V3VTU0-F1
#
_entry.id   AF-A0A7V3VTU0-F1
#
_cell.length_a   1.000
_cell.length_b   1.000
_cell.length_c   1.000
_cell.angle_alpha   90.00
_cell.angle_beta   90.00
_cell.angle_gamma   90.00
#
_symmetry.space_group_name_H-M   'P 1'
#
loop_
_entity.id
_entity.type
_entity.pdbx_description
1 polymer ?
#
loop_
_entity_poly.entity_id
_entity_poly.type
_entity_poly.pdbx_seq_one_letter_code
_entity_poly.pdbx_strand_id
1 'polypeptide(L)'
;MRVKNLFSKPLIIVLLTSILFNPLFGEKKSVGKAMLLCIIPGGGQFYTERYVPGILIGGGEITLGYLAYKKHLEKNYSERNSLLWWELFVFGYSLADAYVGAKMYNFDLECDIDRVSLLYRIKF
;
A
#
# COMPACT_ATOMS: atom_id res chain seq x y z
N MET A 1 -28.26 -35.13 -26.38
CA MET A 1 -27.10 -34.21 -26.24
C MET A 1 -27.60 -32.88 -25.66
N ARG A 2 -27.54 -32.68 -24.33
CA ARG A 2 -27.87 -31.39 -23.70
C ARG A 2 -27.19 -31.31 -22.35
N VAL A 3 -26.00 -30.72 -22.33
CA VAL A 3 -25.33 -30.32 -21.10
C VAL A 3 -24.90 -28.87 -21.30
N LYS A 4 -24.96 -28.13 -20.19
CA LYS A 4 -24.33 -26.83 -19.93
C LYS A 4 -25.21 -25.61 -20.26
N ASN A 5 -25.97 -25.18 -19.26
CA ASN A 5 -26.25 -23.76 -19.00
C ASN A 5 -26.70 -23.47 -17.55
N LEU A 6 -26.16 -24.20 -16.58
CA LEU A 6 -26.43 -23.95 -15.15
C LEU A 6 -25.23 -23.27 -14.43
N PHE A 7 -24.05 -23.25 -15.04
CA PHE A 7 -22.80 -22.80 -14.40
C PHE A 7 -22.33 -21.37 -14.75
N SER A 8 -23.02 -20.64 -15.65
CA SER A 8 -22.63 -19.29 -16.09
C SER A 8 -23.24 -18.15 -15.25
N LYS A 9 -24.33 -18.42 -14.51
CA LYS A 9 -25.02 -17.43 -13.67
C LYS A 9 -24.34 -17.12 -12.32
N PRO A 10 -23.68 -18.05 -11.61
CA PRO A 10 -23.09 -17.72 -10.30
C PRO A 10 -21.86 -16.80 -10.43
N LEU A 11 -21.11 -16.87 -11.53
CA LEU A 11 -19.92 -16.05 -11.76
C LEU A 11 -20.28 -14.56 -11.93
N ILE A 12 -21.37 -14.28 -12.64
CA ILE A 12 -21.94 -12.93 -12.82
C ILE A 12 -22.46 -12.38 -11.49
N ILE A 13 -23.12 -13.23 -10.68
CA ILE A 13 -23.62 -12.83 -9.36
C ILE A 13 -22.46 -12.52 -8.41
N VAL A 14 -21.39 -13.33 -8.40
CA VAL A 14 -20.19 -13.08 -7.59
C VAL A 14 -19.52 -11.76 -7.99
N LEU A 15 -19.39 -11.48 -9.30
CA LEU A 15 -18.88 -10.22 -9.83
C LEU A 15 -19.76 -9.02 -9.48
N LEU A 16 -21.09 -9.16 -9.54
CA LEU A 16 -22.03 -8.11 -9.13
C LEU A 16 -21.96 -7.85 -7.62
N THR A 17 -21.84 -8.90 -6.79
CA THR A 17 -21.71 -8.75 -5.34
C THR A 17 -20.39 -8.12 -4.93
N SER A 18 -19.29 -8.37 -5.65
CA SER A 18 -18.00 -7.73 -5.35
C SER A 18 -17.97 -6.25 -5.75
N ILE A 19 -18.72 -5.84 -6.77
CA ILE A 19 -18.87 -4.43 -7.17
C ILE A 19 -19.76 -3.66 -6.16
N LEU A 20 -20.77 -4.32 -5.59
CA LEU A 20 -21.67 -3.73 -4.57
C LEU A 20 -21.04 -3.63 -3.17
N PHE A 21 -20.01 -4.43 -2.89
CA PHE A 21 -19.22 -4.38 -1.64
C PHE A 21 -18.02 -3.43 -1.72
N ASN A 22 -18.02 -2.44 -2.63
CA ASN A 22 -17.11 -1.32 -2.50
C ASN A 22 -17.55 -0.48 -1.30
N PRO A 23 -16.74 -0.36 -0.23
CA PRO A 23 -17.04 0.61 0.81
C PRO A 23 -17.01 1.99 0.15
N LEU A 24 -18.17 2.61 -0.01
CA LEU A 24 -18.34 3.99 -0.51
C LEU A 24 -17.65 5.04 0.38
N PHE A 25 -17.07 4.62 1.50
CA PHE A 25 -16.33 5.44 2.43
C PHE A 25 -14.90 4.90 2.53
N GLY A 26 -13.93 5.70 2.10
CA GLY A 26 -12.53 5.46 2.45
C GLY A 26 -12.40 5.46 3.97
N GLU A 27 -12.04 4.32 4.54
CA GLU A 27 -11.78 4.22 5.97
C GLU A 27 -10.50 4.98 6.32
N LYS A 28 -10.52 5.68 7.47
CA LYS A 28 -9.34 6.36 7.98
C LYS A 28 -8.18 5.39 8.13
N LYS A 29 -7.03 5.73 7.57
CA LYS A 29 -5.81 4.91 7.63
C LYS A 29 -5.09 5.18 8.94
N SER A 30 -4.72 4.12 9.65
CA SER A 30 -3.96 4.25 10.89
C SER A 30 -2.48 4.45 10.58
N VAL A 31 -1.90 5.52 11.12
CA VAL A 31 -0.47 5.82 11.00
C VAL A 31 0.39 4.67 11.54
N GLY A 32 0.03 4.13 12.71
CA GLY A 32 0.75 3.01 13.31
C GLY A 32 0.73 1.75 12.44
N LYS A 33 -0.42 1.46 11.79
CA LYS A 33 -0.52 0.35 10.84
C LYS A 33 0.32 0.59 9.58
N ALA A 34 0.32 1.81 9.05
CA ALA A 34 1.13 2.16 7.88
C ALA A 34 2.62 1.95 8.13
N MET A 35 3.11 2.40 9.29
CA MET A 35 4.50 2.22 9.69
C MET A 35 4.83 0.75 9.96
N LEU A 36 3.96 0.01 10.64
CA LEU A 36 4.16 -1.42 10.91
C LEU A 36 4.22 -2.25 9.62
N LEU A 37 3.45 -1.88 8.60
CA LEU A 37 3.47 -2.56 7.30
C LEU A 37 4.74 -2.30 6.49
N CYS A 38 5.58 -1.31 6.85
CA CYS A 38 6.89 -1.11 6.23
C CYS A 38 7.88 -2.24 6.52
N ILE A 39 7.59 -3.16 7.45
CA ILE A 39 8.36 -4.39 7.65
C ILE A 39 8.41 -5.22 6.36
N ILE A 40 7.34 -5.15 5.56
CA ILE A 40 7.31 -5.70 4.21
C ILE A 40 7.76 -4.58 3.26
N PRO A 41 8.68 -4.87 2.31
CA PRO A 41 9.17 -3.86 1.37
C PRO A 41 8.04 -3.08 0.67
N GLY A 42 8.06 -1.75 0.81
CA GLY A 42 7.01 -0.84 0.30
C GLY A 42 5.61 -0.97 0.93
N GLY A 43 5.42 -1.81 1.96
CA GLY A 43 4.10 -2.16 2.50
C GLY A 43 3.32 -1.00 3.12
N GLY A 44 4.00 -0.02 3.71
CA GLY A 44 3.35 1.19 4.23
C GLY A 44 2.74 2.07 3.13
N GLN A 45 3.38 2.14 1.97
CA GLN A 45 2.89 2.86 0.80
C GLN A 45 1.68 2.16 0.18
N PHE A 46 1.70 0.83 0.10
CA PHE A 46 0.53 0.07 -0.36
C PHE A 46 -0.69 0.25 0.56
N TYR A 47 -0.48 0.30 1.88
CA TYR A 47 -1.56 0.55 2.85
C TYR A 47 -2.22 1.92 2.67
N THR A 48 -1.43 2.93 2.28
CA THR A 48 -1.87 4.31 2.04
C THR A 48 -2.31 4.55 0.59
N GLU A 49 -2.52 3.47 -0.19
CA GLU A 49 -2.99 3.50 -1.59
C GLU A 49 -2.03 4.22 -2.56
N ARG A 50 -0.76 4.35 -2.16
CA ARG A 50 0.32 4.94 -2.95
C ARG A 50 1.14 3.86 -3.64
N TYR A 51 0.54 3.23 -4.65
CA TYR A 51 1.13 2.09 -5.36
C TYR A 51 2.46 2.40 -6.06
N VAL A 52 2.58 3.55 -6.72
CA VAL A 52 3.81 3.92 -7.44
C VAL A 52 4.99 4.07 -6.48
N PRO A 53 4.90 4.86 -5.39
CA PRO A 53 5.92 4.86 -4.34
C PRO A 53 6.19 3.49 -3.75
N GLY A 54 5.15 2.68 -3.50
CA GLY A 54 5.31 1.33 -2.96
C GLY A 54 6.14 0.40 -3.84
N ILE A 55 5.92 0.43 -5.16
CA ILE A 55 6.71 -0.35 -6.12
C ILE A 55 8.15 0.15 -6.18
N LEU A 56 8.37 1.48 -6.22
CA LEU A 56 9.70 2.06 -6.32
C LEU A 56 10.54 1.81 -5.06
N ILE A 57 9.97 2.06 -3.89
CA ILE A 57 10.64 1.88 -2.60
C ILE A 57 10.84 0.39 -2.34
N GLY A 58 9.79 -0.41 -2.46
CA GLY A 58 9.87 -1.86 -2.23
C GLY A 58 10.82 -2.55 -3.19
N GLY A 59 10.83 -2.16 -4.47
CA GLY A 59 11.81 -2.65 -5.44
C GLY A 59 13.24 -2.26 -5.09
N GLY A 60 13.44 -1.03 -4.58
CA GLY A 60 14.74 -0.56 -4.08
C GLY A 60 15.23 -1.35 -2.88
N GLU A 61 14.39 -1.55 -1.86
CA GLU A 61 14.68 -2.35 -0.66
C GLU A 61 15.04 -3.79 -1.01
N ILE A 62 14.23 -4.45 -1.86
CA ILE A 62 14.51 -5.82 -2.33
C ILE A 62 15.84 -5.89 -3.08
N THR A 63 16.12 -4.91 -3.95
CA THR A 63 17.37 -4.88 -4.72
C THR A 63 18.58 -4.70 -3.80
N LEU A 64 18.52 -3.78 -2.84
CA LEU A 64 19.59 -3.55 -1.88
C LEU A 64 19.83 -4.77 -1.00
N GLY A 65 18.76 -5.38 -0.47
CA GLY A 65 18.84 -6.61 0.32
C GLY A 65 19.43 -7.78 -0.48
N TYR A 66 19.03 -7.94 -1.75
CA TYR A 66 19.61 -8.95 -2.65
C TYR A 66 21.10 -8.71 -2.92
N LEU A 67 21.50 -7.47 -3.19
CA LEU A 67 22.90 -7.12 -3.40
C LEU A 67 23.72 -7.35 -2.12
N ALA A 68 23.20 -6.97 -0.95
CA ALA A 68 23.83 -7.19 0.34
C ALA A 68 24.02 -8.70 0.61
N TYR A 69 23.01 -9.51 0.29
CA TYR A 69 23.08 -10.97 0.38
C TYR A 69 24.15 -11.55 -0.56
N LYS A 70 24.18 -11.12 -1.83
CA LYS A 70 25.21 -11.54 -2.79
C LYS A 70 26.62 -11.21 -2.29
N LYS A 71 26.83 -10.00 -1.76
CA LYS A 71 28.13 -9.58 -1.20
C LYS A 71 28.52 -10.34 0.06
N HIS A 72 27.54 -10.79 0.84
CA HIS A 72 27.79 -11.68 1.96
C HIS A 72 28.35 -13.04 1.50
N LEU A 73 27.78 -13.63 0.43
CA LEU A 73 28.29 -14.87 -0.16
C LEU A 73 29.71 -14.72 -0.73
N GLU A 74 30.02 -13.56 -1.32
CA GLU A 74 31.36 -13.19 -1.80
C GLU A 74 32.36 -12.89 -0.67
N LYS A 75 31.95 -12.94 0.60
CA LYS A 75 32.72 -12.54 1.80
C LYS A 75 33.27 -11.10 1.72
N ASN A 76 32.66 -10.24 0.89
CA ASN A 76 33.02 -8.85 0.76
C ASN A 76 32.20 -8.01 1.76
N TYR A 77 32.65 -7.99 3.01
CA TYR A 77 31.91 -7.37 4.10
C TYR A 77 31.89 -5.84 4.06
N SER A 78 32.88 -5.21 3.41
CA SER A 78 32.95 -3.75 3.30
C SER A 78 31.83 -3.22 2.40
N GLU A 79 31.69 -3.78 1.20
CA GLU A 79 30.60 -3.43 0.28
C GLU A 79 29.24 -3.84 0.85
N ARG A 80 29.15 -5.02 1.47
CA ARG A 80 27.92 -5.46 2.15
C ARG A 80 27.48 -4.46 3.21
N ASN A 81 28.39 -3.96 4.04
CA ASN A 81 28.05 -3.00 5.10
C ASN A 81 27.61 -1.65 4.51
N SER A 82 28.22 -1.22 3.42
CA SER A 82 27.78 -0.03 2.69
C SER A 82 26.35 -0.20 2.13
N LEU A 83 26.04 -1.36 1.54
CA LEU A 83 24.71 -1.68 1.02
C LEU A 83 23.66 -1.75 2.13
N LEU A 84 23.95 -2.42 3.25
CA LEU A 84 23.05 -2.45 4.41
C LEU A 84 22.82 -1.06 5.00
N TRP A 85 23.81 -0.18 4.92
CA TRP A 85 23.65 1.18 5.42
C TRP A 85 22.70 2.00 4.54
N TRP A 86 22.80 1.84 3.22
CA TRP A 86 21.84 2.38 2.27
C TRP A 86 20.45 1.75 2.43
N GLU A 87 20.35 0.44 2.67
CA GLU A 87 19.09 -0.25 2.92
C GLU A 87 18.38 0.31 4.15
N LEU A 88 19.11 0.52 5.24
CA LEU A 88 18.57 1.13 6.46
C LEU A 88 18.12 2.58 6.24
N PHE A 89 18.83 3.34 5.39
CA PHE A 89 18.39 4.68 4.99
C PHE A 89 17.08 4.65 4.19
N VAL A 90 16.98 3.76 3.19
CA VAL A 90 15.77 3.58 2.38
C VAL A 90 14.59 3.12 3.25
N PHE A 91 14.83 2.19 4.18
CA PHE A 91 13.82 1.74 5.14
C PHE A 91 13.33 2.88 6.04
N GLY A 92 14.24 3.72 6.55
CA GLY A 92 13.87 4.91 7.32
C GLY A 92 13.05 5.92 6.53
N TYR A 93 13.44 6.16 5.27
CA TYR A 93 12.66 6.99 4.34
C TYR A 93 11.26 6.40 4.07
N SER A 94 11.17 5.09 3.84
CA SER A 94 9.92 4.36 3.65
C SER A 94 8.97 4.55 4.82
N LEU A 95 9.48 4.44 6.05
CA LEU A 95 8.73 4.66 7.29
C LEU A 95 8.16 6.09 7.40
N ALA A 96 8.99 7.10 7.09
CA ALA A 96 8.59 8.51 7.11
C ALA A 96 7.56 8.82 6.02
N ASP A 97 7.77 8.31 4.80
CA ASP A 97 6.86 8.46 3.67
C ASP A 97 5.50 7.78 3.93
N ALA A 98 5.48 6.60 4.57
CA ALA A 98 4.25 5.93 4.99
C ALA A 98 3.51 6.69 6.10
N TYR A 99 4.25 7.28 7.05
CA TYR A 99 3.67 8.15 8.09
C TYR A 99 2.94 9.35 7.46
N VAL A 100 3.61 10.06 6.55
CA VAL A 100 3.03 11.23 5.85
C VAL A 100 1.87 10.78 4.97
N GLY A 101 2.02 9.67 4.25
CA GLY A 101 0.95 9.10 3.41
C GLY A 101 -0.32 8.82 4.20
N ALA A 102 -0.23 8.23 5.39
CA ALA A 102 -1.39 7.94 6.22
C ALA A 102 -2.04 9.22 6.77
N LYS A 103 -1.24 10.25 7.09
CA LYS A 103 -1.75 11.55 7.51
C LYS A 103 -2.49 12.26 6.38
N MET A 104 -1.90 12.31 5.19
CA MET A 104 -2.49 12.96 4.02
C MET A 104 -3.76 12.25 3.56
N TYR A 105 -3.78 10.91 3.56
CA TYR A 105 -4.98 10.15 3.24
C TYR A 105 -6.17 10.53 4.13
N ASN A 106 -5.94 10.68 5.44
CA ASN A 106 -6.99 11.11 6.37
C ASN A 106 -7.42 12.57 6.15
N PHE A 107 -6.48 13.45 5.77
CA PHE A 107 -6.77 14.83 5.43
C PHE A 107 -7.64 14.93 4.17
N ASP A 108 -7.31 14.18 3.12
CA ASP A 108 -8.09 14.15 1.87
C ASP A 108 -9.52 13.63 2.11
N LEU A 109 -9.69 12.63 2.99
CA LEU A 109 -11.02 12.16 3.41
C LEU A 109 -11.85 13.22 4.14
N GLU A 110 -11.21 14.15 4.85
CA GLU A 110 -11.87 15.23 5.59
C GLU A 110 -12.18 16.44 4.70
N CYS A 111 -11.30 16.73 3.74
CA CYS A 111 -11.43 17.83 2.79
C CYS A 111 -12.25 17.49 1.54
N ASP A 112 -12.75 16.26 1.44
CA ASP A 112 -13.62 15.83 0.34
C ASP A 112 -14.90 16.69 0.27
N ILE A 113 -14.96 17.53 -0.78
CA ILE A 113 -15.94 18.61 -0.95
C ILE A 113 -17.37 18.05 -1.08
N ASP A 114 -17.53 16.85 -1.64
CA ASP A 114 -18.83 16.19 -1.76
C ASP A 114 -19.39 15.82 -0.38
N ARG A 115 -18.53 15.43 0.57
CA ARG A 115 -18.92 15.17 1.95
C ARG A 115 -19.28 16.45 2.70
N VAL A 116 -18.47 17.50 2.54
CA VAL A 116 -18.66 18.79 3.24
C VAL A 116 -19.91 19.51 2.72
N SER A 117 -20.14 19.53 1.41
CA SER A 117 -21.31 20.18 0.80
C SER A 117 -22.63 19.52 1.20
N LEU A 118 -22.66 18.18 1.31
CA LEU A 118 -23.84 17.43 1.73
C LEU A 118 -24.17 17.67 3.21
N LEU A 119 -23.16 17.71 4.09
CA LEU A 119 -23.33 18.10 5.50
C LEU A 119 -23.82 19.55 5.65
N TYR A 120 -23.34 20.47 4.81
CA TYR A 120 -23.80 21.86 4.81
C TYR A 120 -25.25 21.98 4.36
N ARG A 121 -25.66 21.19 3.36
CA ARG A 121 -27.02 21.15 2.82
C ARG A 121 -28.06 20.57 3.78
N ILE A 122 -27.67 19.66 4.68
CA ILE A 122 -28.58 19.09 5.70
C ILE A 122 -28.74 20.03 6.91
N LYS A 123 -27.78 20.93 7.13
CA LYS A 123 -27.78 21.86 8.27
C LYS A 123 -28.68 23.09 8.08
N PHE A 124 -29.20 23.30 6.87
CA PHE A 124 -30.19 24.31 6.49
C PHE A 124 -31.49 23.66 6.05
#